data_AF-A0A016WM72-F1
#
_entry.id   AF-A0A016WM72-F1
#
_cell.length_a   1.000
_cell.length_b   1.000
_cell.length_c   1.000
_cell.angle_alpha   90.00
_cell.angle_beta   90.00
_cell.angle_gamma   90.00
#
_symmetry.space_group_name_H-M   'P 1'
#
loop_
_entity.id
_entity.type
_entity.pdbx_description
1 polymer ?
#
loop_
_entity_poly.entity_id
_entity_poly.type
_entity_poly.pdbx_seq_one_letter_code
_entity_poly.pdbx_strand_id
1 'polypeptide(L)'
;MAGFSYDTHEDDSFDDDFLLCCGLFYVTTAAKFFSCYFFVVCLLISGLNFLAFGFDQTWFSIFCVLFTVYSLATVYGVFLEKKLFLLPFIFIQGLVAAVVFICAAALSFLGLGTNAIQQHHIDSRPLRDLYYQYDLDPDDEITQTIAAWSVLVILLAILGISVFSWWVIYNTYRIYSSRDRTNRTGYCQGLPTTERL
;
A
#
# COMPACT_ATOMS: atom_id res chain seq x y z
N MET A 1 29.17 -34.95 -32.85
CA MET A 1 29.51 -33.52 -32.70
C MET A 1 28.30 -32.83 -32.11
N ALA A 2 28.33 -32.52 -30.82
CA ALA A 2 27.28 -31.76 -30.16
C ALA A 2 27.47 -30.28 -30.55
N GLY A 3 26.47 -29.71 -31.23
CA GLY A 3 26.44 -28.28 -31.50
C GLY A 3 26.20 -27.54 -30.19
N PHE A 4 27.13 -26.68 -29.81
CA PHE A 4 26.95 -25.74 -28.72
C PHE A 4 25.80 -24.79 -29.08
N SER A 5 24.69 -24.90 -28.36
CA SER A 5 23.68 -23.84 -28.29
C SER A 5 24.30 -22.71 -27.47
N TYR A 6 24.66 -21.61 -28.13
CA TYR A 6 24.95 -20.36 -27.43
C TYR A 6 23.62 -19.88 -26.84
N ASP A 7 23.42 -20.17 -25.55
CA ASP A 7 22.36 -19.55 -24.76
C ASP A 7 22.75 -18.07 -24.61
N THR A 8 22.06 -17.19 -25.33
CA THR A 8 22.21 -15.75 -25.21
C THR A 8 21.64 -15.32 -23.86
N HIS A 9 22.43 -15.44 -22.80
CA HIS A 9 22.22 -14.83 -21.49
C HIS A 9 22.43 -13.31 -21.56
N GLU A 10 21.80 -12.63 -22.52
CA GLU A 10 21.97 -11.18 -22.73
C GLU A 10 20.83 -10.32 -22.18
N ASP A 11 19.84 -10.89 -21.49
CA ASP A 11 18.66 -10.11 -21.08
C ASP A 11 18.07 -10.44 -19.69
N ASP A 12 18.81 -11.17 -18.85
CA ASP A 12 18.45 -11.23 -17.43
C ASP A 12 19.22 -10.14 -16.69
N SER A 13 18.50 -9.09 -16.28
CA SER A 13 19.09 -8.03 -15.49
C SER A 13 19.74 -8.62 -14.23
N PHE A 14 21.02 -8.32 -13.98
CA PHE A 14 21.77 -8.73 -12.78
C PHE A 14 20.99 -8.49 -11.46
N ASP A 15 20.05 -7.54 -11.47
CA ASP A 15 19.14 -7.23 -10.36
C ASP A 15 18.19 -8.37 -10.01
N ASP A 16 17.68 -9.14 -10.99
CA ASP A 16 16.73 -10.21 -10.73
C ASP A 16 17.38 -11.39 -9.98
N ASP A 17 18.64 -11.71 -10.28
CA ASP A 17 19.40 -12.77 -9.61
C ASP A 17 19.79 -12.39 -8.16
N PHE A 18 20.15 -11.11 -7.92
CA PHE A 18 20.41 -10.60 -6.56
C PHE A 18 19.15 -10.56 -5.71
N LEU A 19 18.01 -10.15 -6.29
CA LEU A 19 16.70 -10.15 -5.63
C LEU A 19 16.27 -11.58 -5.25
N LEU A 20 16.58 -12.55 -6.10
CA LEU A 20 16.29 -13.98 -5.88
C LEU A 20 17.12 -14.58 -4.74
N CYS A 21 18.38 -14.17 -4.60
CA CYS A 21 19.35 -14.80 -3.69
C CYS A 21 19.38 -14.17 -2.28
N CYS A 22 19.34 -12.84 -2.19
CA CYS A 22 19.48 -12.12 -0.90
C CYS A 22 18.20 -11.40 -0.44
N GLY A 23 17.35 -10.96 -1.37
CA GLY A 23 16.11 -10.20 -1.08
C GLY A 23 14.90 -11.08 -0.76
N LEU A 24 14.92 -12.35 -1.16
CA LEU A 24 13.75 -13.21 -1.20
C LEU A 24 13.15 -13.47 0.19
N PHE A 25 13.97 -13.68 1.23
CA PHE A 25 13.46 -13.93 2.58
C PHE A 25 12.83 -12.68 3.21
N TYR A 26 13.49 -11.53 3.10
CA TYR A 26 13.01 -10.28 3.71
C TYR A 26 11.77 -9.74 2.99
N VAL A 27 11.78 -9.72 1.66
CA VAL A 27 10.67 -9.19 0.85
C VAL A 27 9.44 -10.07 0.97
N THR A 28 9.57 -11.41 0.93
CA THR A 28 8.42 -12.31 1.08
C THR A 28 7.86 -12.31 2.50
N THR A 29 8.72 -12.21 3.53
CA THR A 29 8.27 -12.09 4.92
C THR A 29 7.55 -10.76 5.15
N ALA A 30 8.10 -9.65 4.65
CA ALA A 30 7.44 -8.35 4.68
C ALA A 30 6.09 -8.38 3.94
N ALA A 31 6.02 -9.03 2.77
CA ALA A 31 4.77 -9.17 2.02
C ALA A 31 3.70 -9.94 2.81
N LYS A 32 4.08 -11.04 3.47
CA LYS A 32 3.18 -11.80 4.36
C LYS A 32 2.68 -10.91 5.50
N PHE A 33 3.58 -10.20 6.18
CA PHE A 33 3.22 -9.27 7.25
C PHE A 33 2.24 -8.20 6.77
N PHE A 34 2.54 -7.52 5.65
CA PHE A 34 1.66 -6.49 5.08
C PHE A 34 0.30 -7.07 4.66
N SER A 35 0.27 -8.25 4.04
CA SER A 35 -0.99 -8.88 3.63
C SER A 35 -1.90 -9.17 4.83
N CYS A 36 -1.34 -9.69 5.93
CA CYS A 36 -2.07 -9.90 7.19
C CYS A 36 -2.49 -8.59 7.83
N TYR A 37 -1.62 -7.58 7.85
CA TYR A 37 -1.92 -6.26 8.38
C TYR A 37 -3.13 -5.62 7.65
N PHE A 38 -3.11 -5.59 6.32
CA PHE A 38 -4.21 -5.05 5.52
C PHE A 38 -5.50 -5.85 5.72
N PHE A 39 -5.42 -7.17 5.88
CA PHE A 39 -6.57 -7.99 6.17
C PHE A 39 -7.18 -7.70 7.54
N VAL A 40 -6.36 -7.56 8.58
CA VAL A 40 -6.84 -7.20 9.94
C VAL A 40 -7.46 -5.80 9.95
N VAL A 41 -6.82 -4.83 9.30
CA VAL A 41 -7.37 -3.47 9.15
C VAL A 41 -8.71 -3.50 8.40
N CYS A 42 -8.83 -4.32 7.35
CA CYS A 42 -10.06 -4.52 6.60
C CYS A 42 -11.18 -5.09 7.48
N LEU A 43 -10.90 -6.11 8.29
CA LEU A 43 -11.87 -6.67 9.22
C LEU A 43 -12.30 -5.66 10.29
N LEU A 44 -11.36 -4.85 10.79
CA LEU A 44 -11.64 -3.84 11.80
C LEU A 44 -12.54 -2.74 11.24
N ILE A 45 -12.24 -2.21 10.06
CA ILE A 45 -13.07 -1.20 9.38
C ILE A 45 -14.47 -1.76 9.08
N SER A 46 -14.53 -2.96 8.50
CA SER A 46 -15.81 -3.59 8.14
C SER A 46 -16.64 -3.93 9.38
N GLY A 47 -16.00 -4.41 10.45
CA GLY A 47 -16.65 -4.74 11.72
C GLY A 47 -17.15 -3.51 12.48
N LEU A 48 -16.34 -2.46 12.58
CA LEU A 48 -16.78 -1.19 13.19
C LEU A 48 -17.95 -0.58 12.43
N ASN A 49 -17.92 -0.62 11.09
CA ASN A 49 -19.01 -0.16 10.28
C ASN A 49 -20.30 -0.96 10.53
N PHE A 50 -20.20 -2.29 10.60
CA PHE A 50 -21.33 -3.15 10.90
C PHE A 50 -21.96 -2.84 12.26
N LEU A 51 -21.12 -2.57 13.27
CA LEU A 51 -21.56 -2.19 14.62
C LEU A 51 -22.19 -0.80 14.65
N ALA A 52 -21.67 0.16 13.89
CA ALA A 52 -22.11 1.56 13.94
C ALA A 52 -23.39 1.82 13.12
N PHE A 53 -23.54 1.18 11.96
CA PHE A 53 -24.59 1.52 11.00
C PHE A 53 -25.53 0.35 10.65
N GLY A 54 -25.25 -0.87 11.14
CA GLY A 54 -26.03 -2.06 10.79
C GLY A 54 -25.99 -2.40 9.30
N PHE A 55 -26.94 -3.22 8.84
CA PHE A 55 -27.06 -3.61 7.42
C PHE A 55 -27.75 -2.55 6.54
N ASP A 56 -28.23 -1.45 7.12
CA ASP A 56 -29.19 -0.54 6.46
C ASP A 56 -28.54 0.39 5.41
N GLN A 57 -27.22 0.62 5.47
CA GLN A 57 -26.49 1.34 4.42
C GLN A 57 -25.95 0.38 3.35
N THR A 58 -26.76 0.10 2.34
CA THR A 58 -26.42 -0.80 1.22
C THR A 58 -25.12 -0.42 0.50
N TRP A 59 -24.89 0.87 0.23
CA TRP A 59 -23.71 1.32 -0.51
C TRP A 59 -22.39 1.10 0.23
N PHE A 60 -22.33 1.44 1.51
CA PHE A 60 -21.12 1.29 2.31
C PHE A 60 -20.86 -0.19 2.65
N SER A 61 -21.92 -0.97 2.85
CA SER A 61 -21.83 -2.43 2.99
C SER A 61 -21.22 -3.10 1.75
N ILE A 62 -21.64 -2.70 0.54
CA ILE A 62 -21.03 -3.17 -0.72
C ILE A 62 -19.55 -2.82 -0.78
N PHE A 63 -19.17 -1.60 -0.39
CA PHE A 63 -17.76 -1.19 -0.34
C PHE A 63 -16.94 -2.07 0.63
N CYS A 64 -17.44 -2.34 1.83
CA CYS A 64 -16.77 -3.22 2.79
C CYS A 64 -16.60 -4.66 2.24
N VAL A 65 -17.61 -5.19 1.56
CA VAL A 65 -17.51 -6.52 0.91
C VAL A 65 -16.43 -6.52 -0.17
N LEU A 66 -16.43 -5.52 -1.06
CA LEU A 66 -15.40 -5.39 -2.10
C LEU A 66 -13.99 -5.24 -1.51
N PHE A 67 -13.86 -4.47 -0.42
CA PHE A 67 -12.60 -4.30 0.28
C PHE A 67 -12.13 -5.60 0.96
N THR A 68 -13.06 -6.40 1.46
CA THR A 68 -12.78 -7.73 2.03
C THR A 68 -12.31 -8.70 0.94
N VAL A 69 -12.98 -8.71 -0.23
CA VAL A 69 -12.54 -9.53 -1.38
C VAL A 69 -11.15 -9.10 -1.85
N TYR A 70 -10.89 -7.79 -1.92
CA TYR A 70 -9.58 -7.23 -2.28
C TYR A 70 -8.46 -7.65 -1.31
N SER A 71 -8.71 -7.59 0.00
CA SER A 71 -7.73 -7.99 1.01
C SER A 71 -7.50 -9.50 1.02
N LEU A 72 -8.56 -10.30 0.88
CA LEU A 72 -8.46 -11.76 0.72
C LEU A 72 -7.68 -12.17 -0.52
N ALA A 73 -7.90 -11.50 -1.66
CA ALA A 73 -7.14 -11.75 -2.88
C ALA A 73 -5.64 -11.48 -2.67
N THR A 74 -5.29 -10.41 -1.98
CA THR A 74 -3.90 -10.08 -1.64
C THR A 74 -3.26 -11.15 -0.74
N VAL A 75 -3.94 -11.56 0.34
CA VAL A 75 -3.46 -12.64 1.23
C VAL A 75 -3.30 -13.94 0.45
N TYR A 76 -4.31 -14.32 -0.33
CA TYR A 76 -4.27 -15.53 -1.16
C TYR A 76 -3.08 -15.49 -2.14
N GLY A 77 -2.87 -14.36 -2.82
CA GLY A 77 -1.76 -14.18 -3.77
C GLY A 77 -0.39 -14.28 -3.11
N VAL A 78 -0.22 -13.74 -1.91
CA VAL A 78 1.05 -13.79 -1.16
C VAL A 78 1.32 -15.17 -0.57
N PHE A 79 0.32 -15.83 0.02
CA PHE A 79 0.53 -17.12 0.70
C PHE A 79 0.63 -18.31 -0.25
N LEU A 80 -0.11 -18.31 -1.36
CA LEU A 80 -0.07 -19.38 -2.36
C LEU A 80 0.85 -19.06 -3.54
N GLU A 81 1.63 -17.99 -3.43
CA GLU A 81 2.59 -17.53 -4.44
C GLU A 81 1.95 -17.35 -5.83
N LYS A 82 0.68 -16.90 -5.88
CA LYS A 82 -0.08 -16.70 -7.12
C LYS A 82 -0.01 -15.25 -7.60
N LYS A 83 0.90 -14.97 -8.52
CA LYS A 83 1.18 -13.61 -9.05
C LYS A 83 -0.05 -12.86 -9.58
N LEU A 84 -1.02 -13.55 -10.20
CA LEU A 84 -2.22 -12.92 -10.77
C LEU A 84 -3.09 -12.23 -9.72
N PHE A 85 -3.12 -12.75 -8.49
CA PHE A 85 -3.91 -12.17 -7.41
C PHE A 85 -3.26 -10.95 -6.76
N LEU A 86 -1.97 -10.67 -7.06
CA LEU A 86 -1.26 -9.48 -6.59
C LEU A 86 -1.49 -8.26 -7.49
N LEU A 87 -1.88 -8.47 -8.76
CA LEU A 87 -2.07 -7.39 -9.74
C LEU A 87 -3.12 -6.35 -9.31
N PRO A 88 -4.30 -6.73 -8.78
CA PRO A 88 -5.28 -5.76 -8.32
C PRO A 88 -4.72 -4.85 -7.21
N PHE A 89 -3.93 -5.42 -6.28
CA PHE A 89 -3.29 -4.66 -5.22
C PHE A 89 -2.29 -3.66 -5.78
N ILE A 90 -1.40 -4.10 -6.68
CA ILE A 90 -0.38 -3.23 -7.29
C ILE A 90 -1.04 -2.07 -8.04
N PHE A 91 -2.10 -2.33 -8.81
CA PHE A 91 -2.77 -1.29 -9.59
C PHE A 91 -3.52 -0.29 -8.69
N ILE A 92 -4.39 -0.79 -7.80
CA ILE A 92 -5.23 0.05 -6.95
C ILE A 92 -4.37 0.83 -5.95
N GLN A 93 -3.44 0.17 -5.26
CA GLN A 93 -2.58 0.82 -4.28
C GLN A 93 -1.65 1.85 -4.95
N GLY A 94 -1.16 1.58 -6.16
CA GLY A 94 -0.37 2.53 -6.95
C GLY A 94 -1.17 3.78 -7.32
N LEU A 95 -2.42 3.60 -7.75
CA LEU A 95 -3.33 4.71 -8.03
C LEU A 95 -3.63 5.53 -6.77
N VAL A 96 -3.90 4.87 -5.64
CA VAL A 96 -4.12 5.54 -4.35
C VAL A 96 -2.88 6.33 -3.93
N ALA A 97 -1.68 5.77 -4.05
CA ALA A 97 -0.44 6.48 -3.75
C ALA A 97 -0.26 7.73 -4.63
N ALA A 98 -0.57 7.64 -5.93
CA ALA A 98 -0.50 8.78 -6.85
C ALA A 98 -1.51 9.88 -6.47
N VAL A 99 -2.75 9.52 -6.12
CA VAL A 99 -3.76 10.48 -5.67
C VAL A 99 -3.32 11.17 -4.37
N VAL A 100 -2.87 10.41 -3.38
CA VAL A 100 -2.39 10.95 -2.10
C VAL A 100 -1.18 11.86 -2.31
N PHE A 101 -0.26 11.50 -3.21
CA PHE A 101 0.88 12.33 -3.57
C PHE A 101 0.44 13.67 -4.18
N ILE A 102 -0.52 13.66 -5.12
CA ILE A 102 -1.06 14.88 -5.72
C ILE A 102 -1.74 15.75 -4.65
N CYS A 103 -2.54 15.16 -3.76
CA CYS A 103 -3.17 15.88 -2.66
C CYS A 103 -2.15 16.50 -1.70
N ALA A 104 -1.12 15.74 -1.30
CA ALA A 104 -0.06 16.23 -0.43
C ALA A 104 0.75 17.36 -1.09
N ALA A 105 1.05 17.24 -2.39
CA ALA A 105 1.72 18.29 -3.17
C ALA A 105 0.87 19.55 -3.28
N ALA A 106 -0.43 19.41 -3.55
CA ALA A 106 -1.36 20.53 -3.62
C ALA A 106 -1.47 21.25 -2.26
N LEU A 107 -1.61 20.51 -1.17
CA LEU A 107 -1.65 21.09 0.18
C LEU A 107 -0.33 21.75 0.57
N SER A 108 0.81 21.16 0.19
CA SER A 108 2.13 21.77 0.42
C SER A 108 2.28 23.08 -0.37
N PHE A 109 1.84 23.10 -1.63
CA PHE A 109 1.85 24.31 -2.45
C PHE A 109 0.91 25.39 -1.89
N LEU A 110 -0.31 25.00 -1.47
CA LEU A 110 -1.25 25.92 -0.85
C LEU A 110 -0.73 26.45 0.49
N GLY A 111 0.00 25.65 1.28
CA GLY A 111 0.56 26.08 2.56
C GLY A 111 1.83 26.93 2.46
N LEU A 112 2.67 26.70 1.45
CA LEU A 112 3.90 27.48 1.24
C LEU A 112 3.71 28.70 0.34
N GLY A 113 2.81 28.61 -0.65
CA GLY A 113 2.68 29.59 -1.72
C GLY A 113 1.46 30.51 -1.60
N THR A 114 0.51 30.21 -0.71
CA THR A 114 -0.73 30.99 -0.58
C THR A 114 -1.21 31.10 0.87
N ASN A 115 -1.99 32.13 1.20
CA ASN A 115 -2.71 32.19 2.49
C ASN A 115 -4.02 31.40 2.49
N ALA A 116 -4.24 30.49 1.52
CA ALA A 116 -5.51 29.79 1.34
C ALA A 116 -5.87 28.91 2.54
N ILE A 117 -4.88 28.30 3.20
CA ILE A 117 -5.10 27.48 4.41
C ILE A 117 -5.56 28.35 5.59
N GLN A 118 -4.97 29.53 5.73
CA GLN A 118 -5.34 30.53 6.74
C GLN A 118 -6.75 31.07 6.47
N GLN A 119 -7.05 31.39 5.21
CA GLN A 119 -8.39 31.84 4.79
C GLN A 119 -9.45 30.78 5.09
N HIS A 120 -9.17 29.50 4.79
CA HIS A 120 -10.06 28.39 5.12
C HIS A 120 -10.27 28.21 6.63
N HIS A 121 -9.23 28.43 7.44
CA HIS A 121 -9.36 28.41 8.91
C HIS A 121 -10.29 29.51 9.43
N ILE A 122 -10.24 30.69 8.83
CA ILE A 122 -11.08 31.84 9.20
C ILE A 122 -12.54 31.59 8.79
N ASP A 123 -12.76 31.08 7.58
CA ASP A 123 -14.10 30.95 6.98
C ASP A 123 -14.86 29.70 7.42
N SER A 124 -14.16 28.64 7.84
CA SER A 124 -14.78 27.36 8.18
C SER A 124 -15.36 27.33 9.60
N ARG A 125 -16.65 27.62 9.73
CA ARG A 125 -17.43 27.47 10.98
C ARG A 125 -17.25 26.11 11.66
N PRO A 126 -17.36 24.94 10.99
CA PRO A 126 -17.25 23.66 11.69
C PRO A 126 -15.86 23.42 12.27
N LEU A 127 -14.80 23.98 11.67
CA LEU A 127 -13.45 23.88 12.22
C LEU A 127 -13.28 24.78 13.45
N ARG A 128 -13.83 26.00 13.42
CA ARG A 128 -13.81 26.93 14.55
C ARG A 128 -14.63 26.42 15.74
N ASP A 129 -15.78 25.81 15.48
CA ASP A 129 -16.60 25.16 16.51
C ASP A 129 -15.83 24.03 17.20
N LEU A 130 -15.01 23.27 16.45
CA LEU A 130 -14.12 22.26 17.01
C LEU A 130 -13.05 22.89 17.90
N TYR A 131 -12.42 24.00 17.49
CA TYR A 131 -11.44 24.70 18.32
C TYR A 131 -12.06 25.17 19.65
N TYR A 132 -13.23 25.80 19.61
CA TYR A 132 -13.94 26.22 20.82
C TYR A 132 -14.35 25.04 21.71
N GLN A 133 -14.71 23.88 21.13
CA GLN A 133 -15.06 22.69 21.91
C GLN A 133 -13.89 22.17 22.77
N TYR A 134 -12.65 22.38 22.33
CA TYR A 134 -11.44 21.95 23.02
C TYR A 134 -10.69 23.10 23.72
N ASP A 135 -11.33 24.25 23.94
CA ASP A 135 -10.72 25.45 24.55
C ASP A 135 -9.45 25.93 23.81
N LEU A 136 -9.40 25.73 22.49
CA LEU A 136 -8.33 26.22 21.62
C LEU A 136 -8.73 27.57 21.01
N ASP A 137 -7.81 28.53 21.01
CA ASP A 137 -8.01 29.82 20.35
C ASP A 137 -7.87 29.63 18.82
N PRO A 138 -8.96 29.77 18.04
CA PRO A 138 -8.90 29.60 16.59
C PRO A 138 -8.12 30.70 15.88
N ASP A 139 -7.90 31.86 16.53
CA ASP A 139 -7.20 33.01 15.94
C ASP A 139 -5.70 33.03 16.30
N ASP A 140 -5.24 32.07 17.11
CA ASP A 140 -3.83 31.88 17.43
C ASP A 140 -3.05 31.25 16.25
N GLU A 141 -1.99 31.95 15.80
CA GLU A 141 -1.17 31.57 14.66
C GLU A 141 -0.47 30.21 14.88
N ILE A 142 -0.08 29.93 16.13
CA ILE A 142 0.60 28.68 16.49
C ILE A 142 -0.37 27.50 16.34
N THR A 143 -1.58 27.63 16.87
CA THR A 143 -2.63 26.60 16.79
C THR A 143 -3.00 26.28 15.33
N GLN A 144 -3.19 27.31 14.48
CA GLN A 144 -3.47 27.13 13.06
C GLN A 144 -2.31 26.43 12.32
N THR A 145 -1.07 26.81 12.62
CA THR A 145 0.12 26.23 12.00
C THR A 145 0.27 24.76 12.38
N ILE A 146 0.10 24.41 13.65
CA ILE A 146 0.17 23.02 14.14
C ILE A 146 -0.91 22.17 13.47
N ALA A 147 -2.15 22.66 13.40
CA ALA A 147 -3.26 21.93 12.77
C ALA A 147 -2.97 21.64 11.29
N ALA A 148 -2.56 22.66 10.52
CA ALA A 148 -2.21 22.50 9.10
C ALA A 148 -1.02 21.54 8.88
N TRP A 149 0.03 21.66 9.69
CA TRP A 149 1.18 20.78 9.63
C TRP A 149 0.84 19.34 10.01
N SER A 150 -0.03 19.14 11.00
CA SER A 150 -0.44 17.81 11.44
C SER A 150 -1.13 17.03 10.32
N VAL A 151 -2.02 17.69 9.55
CA VAL A 151 -2.70 17.11 8.40
C VAL A 151 -1.68 16.71 7.32
N LEU A 152 -0.69 17.57 7.05
CA LEU A 152 0.36 17.29 6.08
C LEU A 152 1.22 16.09 6.51
N VAL A 153 1.65 16.04 7.76
CA VAL A 153 2.45 14.93 8.31
C VAL A 153 1.69 13.62 8.25
N ILE A 154 0.39 13.62 8.57
CA ILE A 154 -0.47 12.43 8.47
C ILE A 154 -0.55 11.95 7.01
N LEU A 155 -0.76 12.86 6.05
CA LEU A 155 -0.81 12.52 4.63
C LEU A 155 0.52 11.95 4.12
N LEU A 156 1.65 12.52 4.55
CA LEU A 156 2.99 12.02 4.21
C LEU A 156 3.24 10.63 4.82
N ALA A 157 2.80 10.39 6.05
CA ALA A 157 2.90 9.08 6.69
C ALA A 157 2.06 8.02 5.92
N ILE A 158 0.83 8.37 5.54
CA ILE A 158 -0.03 7.50 4.72
C ILE A 158 0.62 7.21 3.36
N LEU A 159 1.19 8.23 2.71
CA LEU A 159 1.91 8.07 1.45
C LEU A 159 3.11 7.15 1.61
N GLY A 160 3.92 7.33 2.65
CA GLY A 160 5.09 6.50 2.92
C GLY A 160 4.72 5.02 3.11
N ILE A 161 3.70 4.74 3.92
CA ILE A 161 3.19 3.38 4.13
C ILE A 161 2.63 2.80 2.82
N SER A 162 1.89 3.60 2.05
CA SER A 162 1.30 3.19 0.77
C SER A 162 2.38 2.83 -0.26
N VAL A 163 3.37 3.69 -0.44
CA VAL A 163 4.49 3.47 -1.38
C VAL A 163 5.34 2.29 -0.95
N PHE A 164 5.63 2.16 0.35
CA PHE A 164 6.43 1.05 0.86
C PHE A 164 5.71 -0.29 0.70
N SER A 165 4.43 -0.36 1.05
CA SER A 165 3.63 -1.58 0.85
C SER A 165 3.48 -1.94 -0.63
N TRP A 166 3.29 -0.95 -1.50
CA TRP A 166 3.28 -1.15 -2.95
C TRP A 166 4.61 -1.72 -3.44
N TRP A 167 5.74 -1.16 -3.01
CA TRP A 167 7.09 -1.63 -3.38
C TRP A 167 7.33 -3.08 -2.94
N VAL A 168 6.95 -3.44 -1.71
CA VAL A 168 7.11 -4.82 -1.19
C VAL A 168 6.29 -5.81 -2.04
N ILE A 169 5.02 -5.51 -2.32
CA ILE A 169 4.15 -6.40 -3.09
C ILE A 169 4.57 -6.46 -4.57
N TYR A 170 5.03 -5.36 -5.15
CA TYR A 170 5.56 -5.33 -6.51
C TYR A 170 6.82 -6.21 -6.67
N ASN A 171 7.77 -6.11 -5.73
CA ASN A 171 8.95 -6.99 -5.75
C ASN A 171 8.57 -8.45 -5.54
N THR A 172 7.58 -8.73 -4.69
CA THR A 172 7.03 -10.09 -4.51
C THR A 172 6.43 -10.62 -5.82
N TYR A 173 5.67 -9.80 -6.54
CA TYR A 173 5.16 -10.14 -7.87
C TYR A 173 6.28 -10.44 -8.87
N ARG A 174 7.35 -9.63 -8.89
CA ARG A 174 8.53 -9.89 -9.75
C ARG A 174 9.17 -11.24 -9.44
N ILE A 175 9.36 -11.57 -8.16
CA ILE A 175 9.91 -12.86 -7.71
C ILE A 175 9.03 -14.03 -8.17
N TYR A 176 7.70 -13.93 -8.02
CA TYR A 176 6.81 -14.99 -8.48
C TYR A 176 6.78 -15.10 -10.00
N SER A 177 6.89 -13.98 -10.71
CA SER A 177 6.96 -13.97 -12.17
C SER A 177 8.25 -14.58 -12.70
N SER A 178 9.40 -14.34 -12.04
CA SER A 178 10.67 -14.95 -12.43
C SER A 178 10.72 -16.44 -12.12
N ARG A 179 10.13 -16.89 -11.00
CA ARG A 179 9.98 -18.32 -10.68
C ARG A 179 9.12 -19.09 -11.69
N ASP A 180 8.09 -18.48 -12.26
CA ASP A 180 7.26 -19.11 -13.31
C ASP A 180 8.02 -19.29 -14.65
N ARG A 181 9.19 -18.66 -14.84
CA ARG A 181 10.05 -18.86 -16.02
C ARG A 181 10.85 -20.17 -15.96
N THR A 182 10.56 -21.07 -15.02
CA THR A 182 11.24 -22.35 -14.72
C THR A 182 11.13 -23.44 -15.81
N ASN A 183 10.96 -23.07 -17.08
CA ASN A 183 11.37 -23.92 -18.20
C ASN A 183 12.83 -23.63 -18.65
N ARG A 184 13.63 -22.95 -17.81
CA ARG A 184 15.07 -22.77 -18.02
C ARG A 184 15.87 -23.88 -17.32
N THR A 185 16.50 -24.73 -18.12
CA THR A 185 17.48 -25.73 -17.69
C THR A 185 18.63 -25.05 -16.94
N GLY A 186 18.85 -25.40 -15.67
CA GLY A 186 20.02 -24.94 -14.89
C GLY A 186 19.70 -24.15 -13.61
N TYR A 187 18.45 -23.75 -13.40
CA TYR A 187 18.04 -23.14 -12.14
C TYR A 187 17.73 -24.21 -11.09
N CYS A 188 18.57 -24.33 -10.06
CA CYS A 188 18.27 -25.15 -8.89
C CYS A 188 16.98 -24.62 -8.26
N GLN A 189 15.88 -25.34 -8.41
CA GLN A 189 14.72 -25.19 -7.54
C GLN A 189 15.24 -25.26 -6.12
N GLY A 190 15.14 -24.16 -5.38
CA GLY A 190 15.16 -24.22 -3.92
C GLY A 190 14.06 -25.19 -3.55
N LEU A 191 14.46 -26.38 -3.07
CA LEU A 191 13.52 -27.42 -2.69
C LEU A 191 12.42 -26.79 -1.83
N PRO A 192 11.13 -27.09 -2.07
CA PRO A 192 10.09 -26.74 -1.12
C PRO A 192 10.46 -27.39 0.22
N THR A 193 10.71 -26.58 1.24
CA THR A 193 11.05 -27.04 2.61
C THR A 193 9.86 -27.67 3.34
N THR A 194 8.88 -28.21 2.62
CA THR A 194 7.65 -28.80 3.21
C THR A 194 7.35 -30.22 2.74
N GLU A 195 8.31 -30.97 2.20
CA GLU A 195 8.18 -32.43 2.04
C GLU A 195 8.94 -33.16 3.15
N ARG A 196 8.57 -32.90 4.41
CA ARG A 196 8.69 -33.87 5.51
C ARG A 196 7.63 -33.59 6.57
N LEU A 197 6.45 -34.18 6.37
CA LEU A 197 5.57 -34.70 7.42
C LEU A 197 4.65 -35.74 6.79
#